data_AF-A0A4R6V1L4-F1
#
_entry.id   AF-A0A4R6V1L4-F1
#
_cell.length_a   1.000
_cell.length_b   1.000
_cell.length_c   1.000
_cell.angle_alpha   90.00
_cell.angle_beta   90.00
_cell.angle_gamma   90.00
#
_symmetry.space_group_name_H-M   'P 1'
#
loop_
_entity.id
_entity.type
_entity.pdbx_description
1 polymer ?
#
loop_
_entity_poly.entity_id
_entity_poly.type
_entity_poly.pdbx_seq_one_letter_code
_entity_poly.pdbx_strand_id
1 'polypeptide(L)'
;MDAHPGKAPEPARVVEALRSAAAASEGRMALRPGIGDRAMDAWEVPVPEHVRAIAREVGGFDTLDPHGRPRKEFTLEHRDNRDPGGSYHSRCGEPGTFRIAHTNGAAEAYYADVDPGTGEWNGVFSLWDGLDARFEAPSLAHWLLALADGARAAADAVRAGRFDDFDDAFGRWFWNGLPGGDDRRNPPRATVVDAPSARASADPVLAGAAARLPDSASIADLRGVTRRTYVTTIAHSDMDLDAAFRRFHGGRILAAVPWDC
;
A
#
# COMPACT_ATOMS: atom_id res chain seq x y z
N MET A 1 9.95 -7.64 -22.32
CA MET A 1 9.17 -8.82 -21.90
C MET A 1 8.45 -8.40 -20.63
N ASP A 2 7.22 -7.94 -20.78
CA ASP A 2 6.43 -7.38 -19.68
C ASP A 2 6.11 -8.49 -18.69
N ALA A 3 6.83 -8.52 -17.57
CA ALA A 3 6.44 -9.34 -16.44
C ALA A 3 5.18 -8.69 -15.85
N HIS A 4 4.02 -9.00 -16.43
CA HIS A 4 2.75 -8.74 -15.77
C HIS A 4 2.86 -9.39 -14.38
N PRO A 5 2.64 -8.64 -13.29
CA PRO A 5 2.45 -9.29 -12.01
C PRO A 5 1.36 -10.32 -12.19
N GLY A 6 1.55 -11.52 -11.63
CA GLY A 6 0.61 -12.61 -11.76
C GLY A 6 -0.82 -12.12 -11.53
N LYS A 7 -1.78 -12.69 -12.27
CA LYS A 7 -3.21 -12.40 -12.13
C LYS A 7 -3.56 -12.18 -10.65
N ALA A 8 -4.27 -11.09 -10.35
CA ALA A 8 -4.68 -10.77 -8.98
C ALA A 8 -5.31 -12.02 -8.31
N PRO A 9 -4.98 -12.30 -7.04
CA PRO A 9 -5.54 -13.43 -6.32
C PRO A 9 -7.06 -13.38 -6.33
N GLU A 10 -7.68 -14.55 -6.47
CA GLU A 10 -9.14 -14.66 -6.41
C GLU A 10 -9.67 -14.17 -5.05
N PRO A 11 -10.75 -13.36 -5.03
CA PRO A 11 -11.32 -12.79 -3.80
C PRO A 11 -11.56 -13.80 -2.68
N ALA A 12 -12.11 -14.97 -3.01
CA ALA A 12 -12.40 -16.03 -2.06
C ALA A 12 -11.14 -16.51 -1.32
N ARG A 13 -10.00 -16.61 -2.03
CA ARG A 13 -8.72 -16.99 -1.43
C ARG A 13 -8.24 -15.94 -0.42
N VAL A 14 -8.44 -14.66 -0.71
CA VAL A 14 -8.07 -13.56 0.20
C VAL A 14 -8.90 -13.63 1.48
N VAL A 15 -10.22 -13.79 1.34
CA VAL A 15 -11.15 -13.91 2.47
C VAL A 15 -10.83 -15.13 3.33
N GLU A 16 -10.56 -16.28 2.71
CA GLU A 16 -10.16 -17.50 3.42
C GLU A 16 -8.85 -17.30 4.19
N ALA A 17 -7.85 -16.68 3.57
CA ALA A 17 -6.57 -16.40 4.23
C ALA A 17 -6.74 -15.47 5.44
N LEU A 18 -7.54 -14.42 5.33
CA LEU A 18 -7.84 -13.51 6.44
C LEU A 18 -8.59 -14.22 7.59
N ARG A 19 -9.58 -15.06 7.27
CA ARG A 19 -10.30 -15.88 8.25
C ARG A 19 -9.39 -16.88 8.95
N SER A 20 -8.52 -17.54 8.19
CA SER A 20 -7.51 -18.46 8.72
C SER A 20 -6.52 -17.75 9.65
N ALA A 21 -6.04 -16.57 9.26
CA ALA A 21 -5.15 -15.75 10.08
C ALA A 21 -5.82 -15.29 11.39
N ALA A 22 -7.06 -14.83 11.33
CA ALA A 22 -7.82 -14.46 12.52
C ALA A 22 -8.01 -15.64 13.47
N ALA A 23 -8.35 -16.83 12.95
CA ALA A 23 -8.46 -18.04 13.76
C ALA A 23 -7.12 -18.44 14.41
N ALA A 24 -6.02 -18.34 13.66
CA ALA A 24 -4.68 -18.66 14.15
C ALA A 24 -4.15 -17.66 15.21
N SER A 25 -4.72 -16.45 15.27
CA SER A 25 -4.33 -15.40 16.21
C SER A 25 -4.85 -15.60 17.64
N GLU A 26 -5.70 -16.61 17.88
CA GLU A 26 -6.29 -16.90 19.21
C GLU A 26 -7.02 -15.68 19.81
N GLY A 27 -7.73 -14.93 18.96
CA GLY A 27 -8.47 -13.73 19.37
C GLY A 27 -7.64 -12.46 19.46
N ARG A 28 -6.41 -12.45 18.91
CA ARG A 28 -5.54 -11.25 18.82
C ARG A 28 -5.68 -10.47 17.51
N MET A 29 -6.45 -11.00 16.57
CA MET A 29 -6.85 -10.34 15.32
C MET A 29 -8.35 -10.50 15.16
N ALA A 30 -9.05 -9.37 14.99
CA ALA A 30 -10.50 -9.35 14.76
C ALA A 30 -10.78 -8.89 13.33
N LEU A 31 -11.56 -9.68 12.59
CA LEU A 31 -12.06 -9.26 11.28
C LEU A 31 -13.21 -8.27 11.45
N ARG A 32 -13.23 -7.26 10.59
CA ARG A 32 -14.33 -6.30 10.54
C ARG A 32 -15.50 -6.84 9.72
N PRO A 33 -16.73 -6.40 10.02
CA PRO A 33 -17.89 -6.69 9.19
C PRO A 33 -17.64 -6.31 7.73
N GLY A 34 -18.31 -7.03 6.84
CA GLY A 34 -18.33 -6.69 5.42
C GLY A 34 -18.94 -5.31 5.15
N ILE A 35 -18.51 -4.71 4.04
CA ILE A 35 -18.97 -3.42 3.56
C ILE A 35 -20.05 -3.66 2.50
N GLY A 36 -21.24 -3.10 2.72
CA GLY A 36 -22.35 -3.24 1.78
C GLY A 36 -22.15 -2.43 0.49
N ASP A 37 -22.75 -2.89 -0.61
CA ASP A 37 -22.61 -2.21 -1.91
C ASP A 37 -23.01 -0.73 -1.87
N ARG A 38 -24.09 -0.39 -1.17
CA ARG A 38 -24.51 1.02 -1.00
C ARG A 38 -23.43 1.90 -0.34
N ALA A 39 -22.66 1.35 0.59
CA ALA A 39 -21.57 2.09 1.22
C ALA A 39 -20.41 2.28 0.24
N MET A 40 -20.05 1.23 -0.51
CA MET A 40 -19.03 1.31 -1.57
C MET A 40 -19.43 2.25 -2.72
N ASP A 41 -20.71 2.29 -3.09
CA ASP A 41 -21.24 3.16 -4.14
C ASP A 41 -21.22 4.64 -3.76
N ALA A 42 -21.13 4.95 -2.46
CA ALA A 42 -21.01 6.31 -1.95
C ALA A 42 -19.56 6.80 -1.86
N TRP A 43 -18.57 5.96 -2.19
CA TRP A 43 -17.17 6.36 -2.20
C TRP A 43 -16.87 7.24 -3.42
N GLU A 44 -15.93 8.18 -3.26
CA GLU A 44 -15.47 9.06 -4.34
C GLU A 44 -14.78 8.29 -5.48
N VAL A 45 -14.29 7.09 -5.18
CA VAL A 45 -13.65 6.19 -6.13
C VAL A 45 -14.57 5.03 -6.46
N PRO A 46 -14.76 4.69 -7.75
CA PRO A 46 -15.43 3.44 -8.10
C PRO A 46 -14.64 2.25 -7.55
N VAL A 47 -15.36 1.20 -7.14
CA VAL A 47 -14.78 -0.01 -6.57
C VAL A 47 -14.91 -1.15 -7.57
N PRO A 48 -13.81 -1.68 -8.12
CA PRO A 48 -13.83 -2.85 -9.00
C PRO A 48 -14.45 -4.07 -8.33
N GLU A 49 -15.14 -4.91 -9.10
CA GLU A 49 -15.89 -6.05 -8.56
C GLU A 49 -15.01 -7.03 -7.77
N HIS A 50 -13.74 -7.22 -8.18
CA HIS A 50 -12.82 -8.08 -7.43
C HIS A 50 -12.49 -7.52 -6.03
N VAL A 51 -12.46 -6.19 -5.86
CA VAL A 51 -12.33 -5.54 -4.55
C VAL A 51 -13.64 -5.62 -3.78
N ARG A 52 -14.78 -5.37 -4.44
CA ARG A 52 -16.11 -5.50 -3.83
C ARG A 52 -16.34 -6.89 -3.25
N ALA A 53 -15.98 -7.93 -3.99
CA ALA A 53 -16.12 -9.32 -3.56
C ALA A 53 -15.35 -9.61 -2.25
N ILE A 54 -14.18 -8.99 -2.04
CA ILE A 54 -13.44 -9.08 -0.76
C ILE A 54 -14.16 -8.24 0.32
N ALA A 55 -14.46 -6.99 -0.01
CA ALA A 55 -15.02 -6.02 0.93
C ALA A 55 -16.39 -6.44 1.49
N ARG A 56 -17.25 -7.08 0.68
CA ARG A 56 -18.55 -7.63 1.11
C ARG A 56 -18.43 -8.67 2.22
N GLU A 57 -17.32 -9.41 2.24
CA GLU A 57 -17.09 -10.47 3.22
C GLU A 57 -16.29 -9.95 4.43
N VAL A 58 -15.31 -9.08 4.20
CA VAL A 58 -14.38 -8.57 5.21
C VAL A 58 -14.03 -7.12 4.89
N GLY A 59 -14.50 -6.18 5.72
CA GLY A 59 -14.19 -4.75 5.56
C GLY A 59 -12.77 -4.35 6.02
N GLY A 60 -12.03 -5.30 6.58
CA GLY A 60 -10.71 -5.09 7.16
C GLY A 60 -10.45 -5.97 8.37
N PHE A 61 -9.43 -5.64 9.15
CA PHE A 61 -9.16 -6.25 10.44
C PHE A 61 -8.47 -5.29 11.40
N ASP A 62 -8.57 -5.59 12.69
CA ASP A 62 -7.84 -4.92 13.75
C ASP A 62 -6.89 -5.92 14.44
N THR A 63 -5.68 -5.48 14.77
CA THR A 63 -4.87 -6.18 15.79
C THR A 63 -5.35 -5.75 17.17
N LEU A 64 -5.35 -6.69 18.13
CA LEU A 64 -5.87 -6.47 19.47
C LEU A 64 -4.77 -6.60 20.52
N ASP A 65 -4.79 -5.73 21.52
CA ASP A 65 -3.94 -5.84 22.71
C ASP A 65 -4.35 -7.03 23.61
N PRO A 66 -3.58 -7.33 24.67
CA PRO A 66 -3.92 -8.35 25.66
C PRO A 66 -5.34 -8.27 26.23
N HIS A 67 -5.94 -7.08 26.25
CA HIS A 67 -7.28 -6.77 26.79
C HIS A 67 -8.36 -6.69 25.71
N GLY A 68 -8.06 -7.06 24.46
CA GLY A 68 -9.01 -7.05 23.35
C GLY A 68 -9.28 -5.66 22.75
N ARG A 69 -8.45 -4.65 23.04
CA ARG A 69 -8.59 -3.30 22.48
C ARG A 69 -7.85 -3.19 21.15
N PRO A 70 -8.45 -2.56 20.12
CA PRO A 70 -7.77 -2.32 18.85
C PRO A 70 -6.46 -1.54 19.01
N ARG A 71 -5.42 -1.98 18.30
CA ARG A 71 -4.09 -1.36 18.28
C ARG A 71 -3.71 -0.84 16.90
N LYS A 72 -3.93 -1.65 15.86
CA LYS A 72 -3.69 -1.28 14.46
C LYS A 72 -4.93 -1.63 13.66
N GLU A 73 -5.42 -0.66 12.89
CA GLU A 73 -6.59 -0.81 12.02
C GLU A 73 -6.12 -0.94 10.56
N PHE A 74 -6.61 -1.97 9.87
CA PHE A 74 -6.44 -2.14 8.42
C PHE A 74 -7.83 -2.23 7.80
N THR A 75 -8.29 -1.18 7.11
CA THR A 75 -9.66 -1.11 6.60
C THR A 75 -9.80 -0.20 5.38
N LEU A 76 -10.71 -0.56 4.46
CA LEU A 76 -11.06 0.27 3.31
C LEU A 76 -11.98 1.45 3.67
N GLU A 77 -12.47 1.53 4.90
CA GLU A 77 -13.29 2.63 5.42
C GLU A 77 -12.50 3.56 6.35
N HIS A 78 -11.17 3.62 6.21
CA HIS A 78 -10.33 4.42 7.08
C HIS A 78 -10.81 5.86 7.09
N ARG A 79 -10.92 6.47 8.28
CA ARG A 79 -11.57 7.78 8.47
C ARG A 79 -10.94 8.90 7.63
N ASP A 80 -9.63 8.81 7.41
CA ASP A 80 -8.86 9.81 6.65
C ASP A 80 -9.26 9.85 5.16
N ASN A 81 -9.97 8.83 4.66
CA ASN A 81 -10.58 8.89 3.34
C ASN A 81 -11.74 9.91 3.24
N ARG A 82 -12.16 10.52 4.36
CA ARG A 82 -13.17 11.58 4.42
C ARG A 82 -12.58 12.93 4.84
N ASP A 83 -11.25 13.02 4.92
CA ASP A 83 -10.53 14.22 5.32
C ASP A 83 -9.66 14.76 4.17
N PRO A 84 -10.26 15.48 3.21
CA PRO A 84 -9.55 16.02 2.05
C PRO A 84 -8.47 17.06 2.40
N GLY A 85 -8.52 17.62 3.62
CA GLY A 85 -7.52 18.56 4.14
C GLY A 85 -6.45 17.91 5.02
N GLY A 86 -6.53 16.59 5.24
CA GLY A 86 -5.59 15.86 6.09
C GLY A 86 -4.19 15.76 5.47
N SER A 87 -3.18 15.65 6.33
CA SER A 87 -1.76 15.59 5.91
C SER A 87 -1.42 14.44 4.97
N TYR A 88 -2.23 13.36 4.96
CA TYR A 88 -2.03 12.22 4.06
C TYR A 88 -2.67 12.41 2.69
N HIS A 89 -3.71 13.25 2.60
CA HIS A 89 -4.56 13.32 1.43
C HIS A 89 -3.81 13.87 0.22
N SER A 90 -3.06 14.95 0.38
CA SER A 90 -2.23 15.54 -0.67
C SER A 90 -0.97 14.73 -1.00
N ARG A 91 -0.50 13.84 -0.10
CA ARG A 91 0.69 12.98 -0.34
C ARG A 91 0.40 11.79 -1.23
N CYS A 92 -0.75 11.15 -1.04
CA CYS A 92 -1.14 9.98 -1.82
C CYS A 92 -1.48 10.36 -3.27
N GLY A 93 -1.83 11.63 -3.52
CA GLY A 93 -2.09 12.22 -4.82
C GLY A 93 -3.35 13.07 -4.80
N GLU A 94 -3.92 13.34 -5.97
CA GLU A 94 -5.19 14.07 -6.07
C GLU A 94 -6.35 13.27 -5.45
N PRO A 95 -7.40 13.94 -4.93
CA PRO A 95 -8.66 13.29 -4.54
C PRO A 95 -9.19 12.34 -5.63
N GLY A 96 -9.72 11.19 -5.22
CA GLY A 96 -10.23 10.17 -6.15
C GLY A 96 -9.15 9.33 -6.84
N THR A 97 -7.87 9.54 -6.56
CA THR A 97 -6.78 8.74 -7.14
C THR A 97 -6.22 7.68 -6.18
N PHE A 98 -6.73 7.60 -4.95
CA PHE A 98 -6.25 6.63 -3.98
C PHE A 98 -7.35 6.23 -3.00
N ARG A 99 -7.09 5.17 -2.24
CA ARG A 99 -7.88 4.78 -1.08
C ARG A 99 -6.99 4.33 0.08
N ILE A 100 -7.02 5.07 1.18
CA ILE A 100 -6.25 4.76 2.40
C ILE A 100 -6.80 3.50 3.04
N ALA A 101 -5.90 2.58 3.37
CA ALA A 101 -6.20 1.30 4.00
C ALA A 101 -5.61 1.15 5.41
N HIS A 102 -4.52 1.87 5.73
CA HIS A 102 -3.91 1.87 7.06
C HIS A 102 -3.09 3.13 7.28
N THR A 103 -3.06 3.63 8.51
CA THR A 103 -2.10 4.64 8.96
C THR A 103 -1.51 4.24 10.31
N ASN A 104 -0.25 4.62 10.58
CA ASN A 104 0.37 4.38 11.89
C ASN A 104 0.20 5.56 12.86
N GLY A 105 -0.58 6.58 12.49
CA GLY A 105 -0.85 7.79 13.29
C GLY A 105 0.36 8.72 13.50
N ALA A 106 1.57 8.30 13.11
CA ALA A 106 2.78 9.11 13.20
C ALA A 106 3.02 9.88 11.90
N ALA A 107 3.07 9.18 10.77
CA ALA A 107 3.34 9.79 9.47
C ALA A 107 3.13 8.85 8.28
N GLU A 108 2.95 7.55 8.51
CA GLU A 108 2.88 6.60 7.41
C GLU A 108 1.44 6.29 6.99
N ALA A 109 1.18 6.40 5.69
CA ALA A 109 -0.08 6.00 5.06
C ALA A 109 0.16 4.86 4.08
N TYR A 110 -0.72 3.86 4.14
CA TYR A 110 -0.83 2.78 3.17
C TYR A 110 -2.11 2.95 2.38
N TYR A 111 -2.02 2.93 1.05
CA TYR A 111 -3.17 3.15 0.18
C TYR A 111 -3.13 2.29 -1.08
N ALA A 112 -4.31 1.97 -1.60
CA ALA A 112 -4.47 1.45 -2.94
C ALA A 112 -4.45 2.61 -3.94
N ASP A 113 -3.67 2.48 -5.01
CA ASP A 113 -3.71 3.37 -6.17
C ASP A 113 -4.99 3.14 -6.97
N VAL A 114 -5.67 4.23 -7.34
CA VAL A 114 -6.87 4.21 -8.15
C VAL A 114 -6.63 5.03 -9.41
N ASP A 115 -6.89 4.44 -10.56
CA ASP A 115 -6.94 5.16 -11.82
C ASP A 115 -8.29 5.89 -11.92
N PRO A 116 -8.34 7.23 -11.89
CA PRO A 116 -9.61 7.97 -11.88
C PRO A 116 -10.35 7.91 -13.23
N GLY A 117 -9.66 7.59 -14.33
CA GLY A 117 -10.25 7.52 -15.66
C GLY A 117 -10.94 6.18 -15.93
N THR A 118 -10.42 5.09 -15.36
CA THR A 118 -10.95 3.73 -15.56
C THR A 118 -11.67 3.17 -14.33
N GLY A 119 -11.35 3.69 -13.15
CA GLY A 119 -11.80 3.17 -11.87
C GLY A 119 -11.06 1.92 -11.39
N GLU A 120 -10.03 1.48 -12.10
CA GLU A 120 -9.24 0.32 -11.73
C GLU A 120 -8.37 0.60 -10.50
N TRP A 121 -8.26 -0.39 -9.62
CA TRP A 121 -7.41 -0.34 -8.43
C TRP A 121 -6.11 -1.09 -8.74
N ASN A 122 -5.00 -0.36 -8.72
CA ASN A 122 -3.68 -0.87 -9.08
C ASN A 122 -2.92 -1.33 -7.82
N GLY A 123 -1.63 -1.00 -7.75
CA GLY A 123 -0.75 -1.39 -6.65
C GLY A 123 -1.13 -0.74 -5.31
N VAL A 124 -0.62 -1.33 -4.23
CA VAL A 124 -0.62 -0.72 -2.90
C VAL A 124 0.71 -0.04 -2.67
N PHE A 125 0.67 1.18 -2.16
CA PHE A 125 1.84 1.97 -1.81
C PHE A 125 1.84 2.29 -0.33
N SER A 126 3.02 2.58 0.20
CA SER A 126 3.17 3.27 1.48
C SER A 126 4.08 4.47 1.35
N LEU A 127 3.78 5.53 2.10
CA LEU A 127 4.54 6.77 2.14
C LEU A 127 4.84 7.12 3.59
N TRP A 128 6.08 7.46 3.90
CA TRP A 128 6.46 7.99 5.21
C TRP A 128 6.62 9.53 5.15
N ASP A 129 7.06 10.19 6.22
CA ASP A 129 7.27 11.63 6.23
C ASP A 129 8.49 11.95 5.38
N GLY A 130 8.23 12.73 4.34
CA GLY A 130 9.23 13.18 3.38
C GLY A 130 9.31 12.34 2.11
N LEU A 131 10.52 12.03 1.70
CA LEU A 131 10.84 11.61 0.34
C LEU A 131 10.78 10.09 0.09
N ASP A 132 10.38 9.32 1.10
CA ASP A 132 10.39 7.86 1.07
C ASP A 132 9.04 7.26 0.68
N ALA A 133 9.04 6.52 -0.42
CA ALA A 133 7.90 5.74 -0.88
C ALA A 133 8.25 4.25 -0.97
N ARG A 134 7.24 3.42 -0.80
CA ARG A 134 7.31 1.98 -1.04
C ARG A 134 6.19 1.55 -1.95
N PHE A 135 6.54 0.73 -2.92
CA PHE A 135 5.57 -0.16 -3.53
C PHE A 135 5.43 -1.39 -2.64
N GLU A 136 4.24 -1.64 -2.11
CA GLU A 136 4.00 -2.70 -1.12
C GLU A 136 3.51 -3.99 -1.79
N ALA A 137 2.62 -3.88 -2.78
CA ALA A 137 2.08 -5.03 -3.49
C ALA A 137 1.49 -4.63 -4.86
N PRO A 138 1.41 -5.58 -5.81
CA PRO A 138 0.85 -5.30 -7.14
C PRO A 138 -0.67 -5.15 -7.18
N SER A 139 -1.38 -5.41 -6.09
CA SER A 139 -2.82 -5.18 -5.94
C SER A 139 -3.21 -5.20 -4.47
N LEU A 140 -4.37 -4.68 -4.10
CA LEU A 140 -4.94 -4.83 -2.75
C LEU A 140 -5.00 -6.30 -2.30
N ALA A 141 -5.45 -7.22 -3.15
CA ALA A 141 -5.56 -8.65 -2.84
C ALA A 141 -4.21 -9.27 -2.43
N HIS A 142 -3.15 -8.98 -3.18
CA HIS A 142 -1.78 -9.39 -2.84
C HIS A 142 -1.32 -8.83 -1.48
N TRP A 143 -1.62 -7.56 -1.20
CA TRP A 143 -1.25 -6.96 0.08
C TRP A 143 -2.00 -7.60 1.26
N LEU A 144 -3.30 -7.83 1.13
CA LEU A 144 -4.12 -8.50 2.15
C LEU A 144 -3.65 -9.94 2.41
N LEU A 145 -3.25 -10.67 1.38
CA LEU A 145 -2.62 -11.99 1.56
C LEU A 145 -1.31 -11.89 2.34
N ALA A 146 -0.46 -10.93 2.00
CA ALA A 146 0.78 -10.72 2.73
C ALA A 146 0.52 -10.39 4.21
N LEU A 147 -0.50 -9.56 4.51
CA LEU A 147 -0.92 -9.26 5.89
C LEU A 147 -1.43 -10.52 6.62
N ALA A 148 -2.24 -11.35 5.97
CA ALA A 148 -2.69 -12.62 6.53
C ALA A 148 -1.52 -13.57 6.84
N ASP A 149 -0.53 -13.65 5.95
CA ASP A 149 0.70 -14.43 6.16
C ASP A 149 1.49 -13.89 7.36
N GLY A 150 1.61 -12.57 7.46
CA GLY A 150 2.26 -11.90 8.58
C GLY A 150 1.59 -12.14 9.92
N ALA A 151 0.26 -12.09 9.96
CA ALA A 151 -0.52 -12.40 11.15
C ALA A 151 -0.30 -13.85 11.60
N ARG A 152 -0.28 -14.81 10.66
CA ARG A 152 0.04 -16.21 10.99
C ARG A 152 1.46 -16.37 11.53
N ALA A 153 2.44 -15.75 10.88
CA ALA A 153 3.83 -15.77 11.32
C ALA A 153 4.01 -15.14 12.71
N ALA A 154 3.28 -14.06 13.01
CA ALA A 154 3.26 -13.43 14.33
C ALA A 154 2.68 -14.37 15.40
N ALA A 155 1.54 -15.02 15.11
CA ALA A 155 0.95 -16.01 16.02
C ALA A 155 1.89 -17.21 16.27
N ASP A 156 2.55 -17.71 15.22
CA ASP A 156 3.57 -18.76 15.34
C ASP A 156 4.76 -18.33 16.20
N ALA A 157 5.18 -17.06 16.08
CA ALA A 157 6.29 -16.53 16.85
C ALA A 157 5.94 -16.39 18.35
N VAL A 158 4.71 -15.98 18.68
CA VAL A 158 4.22 -15.95 20.06
C VAL A 158 4.13 -17.37 20.63
N ARG A 159 3.54 -18.33 19.90
CA ARG A 159 3.47 -19.74 20.33
C ARG A 159 4.84 -20.37 20.54
N ALA A 160 5.84 -19.95 19.77
CA ALA A 160 7.22 -20.38 19.92
C ALA A 160 7.98 -19.65 21.05
N GLY A 161 7.33 -18.76 21.80
CA GLY A 161 7.95 -18.00 22.90
C GLY A 161 8.99 -16.96 22.44
N ARG A 162 8.92 -16.51 21.17
CA ARG A 162 9.84 -15.48 20.64
C ARG A 162 9.37 -14.05 20.90
N PHE A 163 8.08 -13.89 21.20
CA PHE A 163 7.42 -12.63 21.53
C PHE A 163 6.39 -12.89 22.62
N ASP A 164 6.25 -11.94 23.52
CA ASP A 164 5.29 -12.01 24.63
C ASP A 164 3.85 -11.69 24.18
N ASP A 165 3.71 -10.88 23.13
CA ASP A 165 2.41 -10.50 22.58
C ASP A 165 2.39 -10.46 21.04
N PHE A 166 1.17 -10.62 20.51
CA PHE A 166 0.91 -10.68 19.08
C PHE A 166 1.07 -9.33 18.39
N ASP A 167 0.73 -8.22 19.05
CA ASP A 167 0.77 -6.89 18.43
C ASP A 167 2.22 -6.46 18.15
N ASP A 168 3.13 -6.78 19.07
CA ASP A 168 4.56 -6.58 18.92
C ASP A 168 5.16 -7.53 17.89
N ALA A 169 4.78 -8.82 17.89
CA ALA A 169 5.22 -9.77 16.87
C ALA A 169 4.78 -9.35 15.46
N PHE A 170 3.51 -8.97 15.30
CA PHE A 170 2.95 -8.50 14.03
C PHE A 170 3.55 -7.16 13.62
N GLY A 171 3.67 -6.20 14.54
CA GLY A 171 4.33 -4.92 14.29
C GLY A 171 5.79 -5.12 13.87
N ARG A 172 6.51 -6.03 14.52
CA ARG A 172 7.88 -6.37 14.15
C ARG A 172 7.94 -6.94 12.73
N TRP A 173 7.08 -7.89 12.39
CA TRP A 173 6.97 -8.44 11.05
C TRP A 173 6.65 -7.35 10.00
N PHE A 174 5.64 -6.53 10.27
CA PHE A 174 5.12 -5.55 9.34
C PHE A 174 6.17 -4.49 8.97
N TRP A 175 6.89 -3.98 9.98
CA TRP A 175 7.86 -2.90 9.82
C TRP A 175 9.27 -3.38 9.49
N ASN A 176 9.73 -4.48 10.09
CA ASN A 176 11.15 -4.85 10.11
C ASN A 176 11.43 -6.28 9.65
N GLY A 177 10.40 -7.07 9.38
CA GLY A 177 10.52 -8.53 9.26
C GLY A 177 10.82 -9.21 10.60
N LEU A 178 10.50 -10.51 10.66
CA LEU A 178 10.86 -11.35 11.82
C LEU A 178 12.33 -11.79 11.72
N PRO A 179 13.03 -11.95 12.87
CA PRO A 179 14.38 -12.51 12.88
C PRO A 179 14.43 -13.88 12.20
N GLY A 180 15.43 -14.10 11.34
CA GLY A 180 15.77 -15.42 10.81
C GLY A 180 15.07 -15.89 9.53
N GLY A 181 14.36 -15.02 8.79
CA GLY A 181 13.79 -15.51 7.52
C GLY A 181 13.05 -14.55 6.59
N ASP A 182 12.92 -13.26 6.90
CA ASP A 182 12.18 -12.34 6.01
C ASP A 182 13.03 -11.15 5.54
N ASP A 183 13.16 -11.01 4.21
CA ASP A 183 13.87 -9.93 3.51
C ASP A 183 13.09 -8.59 3.57
N ARG A 184 11.94 -8.55 4.26
CA ARG A 184 11.17 -7.31 4.52
C ARG A 184 11.96 -6.18 5.18
N ARG A 185 13.07 -6.49 5.84
CA ARG A 185 13.96 -5.47 6.45
C ARG A 185 14.74 -4.67 5.41
N ASN A 186 15.10 -5.31 4.30
CA ASN A 186 15.93 -4.75 3.24
C ASN A 186 15.29 -5.03 1.87
N PRO A 187 14.06 -4.54 1.61
CA PRO A 187 13.46 -4.74 0.31
C PRO A 187 14.34 -4.09 -0.77
N PRO A 188 14.29 -4.63 -2.00
CA PRO A 188 15.04 -4.10 -3.12
C PRO A 188 14.67 -2.64 -3.35
N ARG A 189 15.58 -1.90 -3.98
CA ARG A 189 15.36 -0.52 -4.40
C ARG A 189 15.05 -0.49 -5.88
N ALA A 190 13.99 0.24 -6.25
CA ALA A 190 13.72 0.54 -7.64
C ALA A 190 14.83 1.44 -8.21
N THR A 191 15.12 1.30 -9.50
CA THR A 191 15.92 2.29 -10.20
C THR A 191 15.10 3.56 -10.37
N VAL A 192 15.68 4.69 -9.96
CA VAL A 192 15.06 6.01 -10.06
C VAL A 192 15.93 6.89 -10.95
N VAL A 193 15.29 7.63 -11.85
CA VAL A 193 15.92 8.57 -12.78
C VAL A 193 15.23 9.93 -12.69
N ASP A 194 15.95 11.01 -13.00
CA ASP A 194 15.36 12.34 -13.11
C ASP A 194 14.47 12.45 -14.36
N ALA A 195 13.50 13.38 -14.32
CA ALA A 195 12.57 13.58 -15.42
C ALA A 195 13.26 13.95 -16.75
N PRO A 196 14.29 14.81 -16.82
CA PRO A 196 15.02 15.06 -18.07
C PRO A 196 15.62 13.80 -18.70
N SER A 197 16.29 12.95 -17.90
CA SER A 197 16.87 11.69 -18.35
C SER A 197 15.79 10.71 -18.81
N ALA A 198 14.66 10.63 -18.10
CA ALA A 198 13.54 9.81 -18.50
C ALA A 198 12.87 10.29 -19.81
N ARG A 199 12.77 11.61 -20.03
CA ARG A 199 12.27 12.19 -21.30
C ARG A 199 13.14 11.79 -22.49
N ALA A 200 14.45 11.66 -22.28
CA ALA A 200 15.41 11.22 -23.30
C ALA A 200 15.50 9.69 -23.44
N SER A 201 14.75 8.92 -22.63
CA SER A 201 14.78 7.45 -22.67
C SER A 201 14.23 6.92 -24.00
N ALA A 202 14.81 5.80 -24.45
CA ALA A 202 14.27 5.03 -25.57
C ALA A 202 12.97 4.27 -25.20
N ASP A 203 12.65 4.18 -23.90
CA ASP A 203 11.40 3.60 -23.44
C ASP A 203 10.24 4.61 -23.57
N PRO A 204 9.25 4.36 -24.45
CA PRO A 204 8.18 5.31 -24.70
C PRO A 204 7.26 5.53 -23.50
N VAL A 205 7.13 4.56 -22.59
CA VAL A 205 6.31 4.70 -21.38
C VAL A 205 6.97 5.67 -20.40
N LEU A 206 8.29 5.52 -20.19
CA LEU A 206 9.06 6.43 -19.35
C LEU A 206 9.12 7.84 -19.95
N ALA A 207 9.43 7.95 -21.25
CA ALA A 207 9.49 9.23 -21.93
C ALA A 207 8.13 9.96 -21.91
N GLY A 208 7.04 9.22 -22.14
CA GLY A 208 5.68 9.77 -22.11
C GLY A 208 5.23 10.23 -20.72
N ALA A 209 5.57 9.48 -19.66
CA ALA A 209 5.30 9.90 -18.28
C ALA A 209 6.11 11.16 -17.92
N ALA A 210 7.41 11.15 -18.23
CA ALA A 210 8.34 12.23 -17.92
C ALA A 210 8.02 13.54 -18.66
N ALA A 211 7.41 13.47 -19.86
CA ALA A 211 6.97 14.65 -20.62
C ALA A 211 5.90 15.50 -19.88
N ARG A 212 5.25 14.95 -18.85
CA ARG A 212 4.18 15.61 -18.07
C ARG A 212 4.66 16.09 -16.70
N LEU A 213 5.95 16.00 -16.42
CA LEU A 213 6.53 16.25 -15.11
C LEU A 213 7.51 17.43 -15.15
N PRO A 214 7.66 18.17 -14.03
CA PRO A 214 8.69 19.19 -13.92
C PRO A 214 10.09 18.55 -13.95
N ASP A 215 11.11 19.35 -14.26
CA ASP A 215 12.50 18.87 -14.36
C ASP A 215 13.06 18.36 -13.03
N SER A 216 12.53 18.86 -11.92
CA SER A 216 12.88 18.42 -10.57
C SER A 216 12.27 17.07 -10.16
N ALA A 217 11.39 16.49 -10.98
CA ALA A 217 10.73 15.24 -10.64
C ALA A 217 11.66 14.03 -10.73
N SER A 218 11.41 13.06 -9.85
CA SER A 218 12.05 11.73 -9.88
C SER A 218 11.07 10.68 -10.34
N ILE A 219 11.52 9.72 -11.15
CA ILE A 219 10.67 8.70 -11.76
C ILE A 219 11.24 7.31 -11.49
N ALA A 220 10.38 6.41 -11.00
CA ALA A 220 10.70 5.02 -10.76
C ALA A 220 9.87 4.11 -11.68
N ASP A 221 10.54 3.18 -12.35
CA ASP A 221 9.90 2.12 -13.12
C ASP A 221 9.62 0.89 -12.24
N LEU A 222 8.34 0.56 -12.08
CA LEU A 222 7.84 -0.53 -11.26
C LEU A 222 7.17 -1.63 -12.09
N ARG A 223 7.24 -1.59 -13.42
CA ARG A 223 6.59 -2.59 -14.30
C ARG A 223 7.07 -4.01 -14.04
N GLY A 224 8.35 -4.19 -13.67
CA GLY A 224 8.92 -5.49 -13.30
C GLY A 224 8.80 -5.87 -11.81
N VAL A 225 8.18 -5.02 -10.99
CA VAL A 225 8.19 -5.17 -9.53
C VAL A 225 6.96 -5.95 -9.04
N THR A 226 7.21 -7.04 -8.31
CA THR A 226 6.17 -7.96 -7.82
C THR A 226 6.12 -8.09 -6.30
N ARG A 227 7.08 -7.49 -5.59
CA ARG A 227 7.21 -7.54 -4.13
C ARG A 227 7.49 -6.15 -3.56
N ARG A 228 7.41 -6.03 -2.23
CA ARG A 228 7.78 -4.81 -1.50
C ARG A 228 9.11 -4.26 -2.02
N THR A 229 9.14 -3.00 -2.43
CA THR A 229 10.29 -2.33 -3.06
C THR A 229 10.35 -0.88 -2.58
N TYR A 230 11.52 -0.45 -2.13
CA TYR A 230 11.78 0.95 -1.81
C TYR A 230 11.93 1.78 -3.08
N VAL A 231 11.33 2.96 -3.08
CA VAL A 231 11.50 3.97 -4.12
C VAL A 231 12.12 5.19 -3.47
N THR A 232 13.37 5.46 -3.81
CA THR A 232 14.13 6.60 -3.27
C THR A 232 14.01 7.77 -4.21
N THR A 233 13.42 8.86 -3.75
CA THR A 233 13.34 10.11 -4.51
C THR A 233 14.73 10.73 -4.66
N ILE A 234 15.03 11.28 -5.84
CA ILE A 234 16.28 12.02 -6.08
C ILE A 234 16.12 13.40 -5.43
N ALA A 235 16.97 13.73 -4.47
CA ALA A 235 16.95 15.05 -3.84
C ALA A 235 17.19 16.15 -4.89
N HIS A 236 16.33 17.16 -4.91
CA HIS A 236 16.44 18.32 -5.77
C HIS A 236 16.25 19.58 -4.92
N SER A 237 16.88 20.70 -5.25
CA SER A 237 16.71 21.96 -4.49
C SER A 237 15.26 22.45 -4.43
N ASP A 238 14.47 22.03 -5.41
CA ASP A 238 13.07 22.42 -5.60
C ASP A 238 12.11 21.42 -4.96
N MET A 239 12.63 20.28 -4.47
CA MET A 239 11.88 19.41 -3.56
C MET A 239 12.34 19.75 -2.16
N ASP A 240 11.46 20.40 -1.38
CA ASP A 240 11.68 20.64 0.04
C ASP A 240 11.67 19.29 0.80
N LEU A 241 11.43 19.29 2.11
CA LEU A 241 11.35 18.07 2.91
C LEU A 241 10.26 17.09 2.43
N ASP A 242 9.33 17.50 1.56
CA ASP A 242 8.17 16.72 1.14
C ASP A 242 8.02 16.61 -0.39
N ALA A 243 7.46 15.48 -0.84
CA ALA A 243 7.06 15.23 -2.22
C ALA A 243 5.60 14.80 -2.32
N ALA A 244 4.94 15.20 -3.41
CA ALA A 244 3.66 14.63 -3.82
C ALA A 244 3.91 13.50 -4.83
N PHE A 245 3.05 12.47 -4.80
CA PHE A 245 3.24 11.28 -5.62
C PHE A 245 2.20 11.17 -6.74
N ARG A 246 2.69 11.12 -7.97
CA ARG A 246 1.89 10.91 -9.18
C ARG A 246 2.15 9.52 -9.74
N ARG A 247 1.11 8.89 -10.26
CA ARG A 247 1.18 7.54 -10.83
C ARG A 247 0.78 7.55 -12.30
N PHE A 248 1.49 6.75 -13.09
CA PHE A 248 1.21 6.57 -14.51
C PHE A 248 1.22 5.08 -14.86
N HIS A 249 0.62 4.76 -16.00
CA HIS A 249 0.64 3.41 -16.57
C HIS A 249 0.14 2.35 -15.57
N GLY A 250 -1.08 2.55 -15.03
CA GLY A 250 -1.69 1.64 -14.06
C GLY A 250 -0.88 1.50 -12.76
N GLY A 251 -0.36 2.62 -12.24
CA GLY A 251 0.45 2.61 -11.02
C GLY A 251 1.84 2.00 -11.18
N ARG A 252 2.30 1.72 -12.40
CA ARG A 252 3.60 1.07 -12.62
C ARG A 252 4.75 2.03 -12.89
N ILE A 253 4.45 3.30 -13.10
CA ILE A 253 5.44 4.36 -13.04
C ILE A 253 5.05 5.26 -11.88
N LEU A 254 5.93 5.38 -10.89
CA LEU A 254 5.75 6.29 -9.77
C LEU A 254 6.64 7.51 -9.97
N ALA A 255 6.06 8.70 -9.86
CA ALA A 255 6.79 9.95 -9.90
C ALA A 255 6.64 10.70 -8.59
N ALA A 256 7.78 11.13 -8.03
CA ALA A 256 7.82 12.11 -6.96
C ALA A 256 7.98 13.50 -7.59
N VAL A 257 7.14 14.44 -7.19
CA VAL A 257 7.16 15.85 -7.64
C VAL A 257 7.21 16.77 -6.43
N PRO A 258 7.68 18.03 -6.58
CA PRO A 258 7.59 19.03 -5.52
C PRO A 258 6.20 19.13 -4.91
N TRP A 259 6.16 19.15 -3.60
CA TRP A 259 5.02 19.65 -2.84
C TRP A 259 4.84 21.12 -3.21
N ASP A 260 3.65 21.56 -3.61
CA ASP A 260 3.33 22.90 -4.14
C ASP A 260 3.58 23.13 -5.64
N CYS A 261 2.86 22.39 -6.49
CA CYS A 261 2.55 22.81 -7.86
C CYS A 261 1.09 22.63 -8.23
#